data_AF-A0A3C2DG82-F1
#
_entry.id   AF-A0A3C2DG82-F1
#
_cell.length_a   1.000
_cell.length_b   1.000
_cell.length_c   1.000
_cell.angle_alpha   90.00
_cell.angle_beta   90.00
_cell.angle_gamma   90.00
#
_symmetry.space_group_name_H-M   'P 1'
#
loop_
_entity.id
_entity.type
_entity.pdbx_description
1 polymer ?
#
loop_
_entity_poly.entity_id
_entity_poly.type
_entity_poly.pdbx_seq_one_letter_code
_entity_poly.pdbx_strand_id
1 'polypeptide(L)' 'GERIEIENRDPDEVQQLDLRTSHPGPVEVWNPAFDVTPAELVTGIITERGVLRPDFHFSIARM' A
#
# COMPACT_ATOMS: atom_id res chain seq x y z
N GLY A 1 -2.74 -11.32 2.84
CA GLY A 1 -1.80 -10.34 2.28
C GLY A 1 -0.92 -10.93 1.21
N GLU A 2 -0.29 -12.08 1.50
CA GLU A 2 0.79 -12.70 0.70
C GLU A 2 0.52 -12.96 -0.79
N ARG A 3 -0.74 -12.95 -1.22
CA ARG A 3 -1.13 -13.15 -2.62
C ARG A 3 -1.27 -11.85 -3.43
N ILE A 4 -1.06 -10.69 -2.80
CA ILE A 4 -1.14 -9.38 -3.46
C ILE A 4 0.24 -9.07 -4.03
N GLU A 5 0.34 -8.92 -5.35
CA GLU A 5 1.56 -8.47 -6.01
C GLU A 5 1.81 -6.98 -5.69
N ILE A 6 3.05 -6.65 -5.30
CA ILE A 6 3.44 -5.27 -4.98
C ILE A 6 4.14 -4.65 -6.18
N GLU A 7 3.53 -3.59 -6.72
CA GLU A 7 4.11 -2.76 -7.78
C GLU A 7 5.42 -2.13 -7.30
N ASN A 8 6.49 -2.27 -8.08
CA ASN A 8 7.71 -1.48 -7.92
C ASN A 8 7.70 -0.39 -8.98
N ARG A 9 7.73 0.88 -8.54
CA ARG A 9 7.64 2.06 -9.41
C ARG A 9 9.01 2.56 -9.82
N ASP A 10 9.01 3.53 -10.73
CA ASP A 10 10.22 4.15 -11.25
C ASP A 10 11.08 4.70 -10.09
N PRO A 11 12.37 4.33 -10.01
CA PRO A 11 13.34 4.91 -9.09
C PRO A 11 13.41 6.44 -9.09
N ASP A 12 13.09 7.10 -10.22
CA ASP A 12 13.14 8.55 -10.35
C ASP A 12 12.13 9.27 -9.44
N GLU A 13 11.04 8.62 -9.01
CA GLU A 13 10.08 9.19 -8.05
C GLU A 13 10.70 9.46 -6.67
N VAL A 14 11.78 8.73 -6.33
CA VAL A 14 12.54 8.91 -5.10
C VAL A 14 13.77 9.80 -5.33
N GLN A 15 14.42 9.65 -6.49
CA GLN A 15 15.68 10.35 -6.82
C GLN A 15 15.46 11.80 -7.26
N GLN A 16 14.27 12.14 -7.75
CA GLN A 16 13.98 13.45 -8.33
C GLN A 16 12.80 14.11 -7.62
N LEU A 17 12.98 15.36 -7.21
CA LEU A 17 11.93 16.25 -6.72
C LEU A 17 11.86 17.46 -7.66
N ASP A 18 10.73 17.65 -8.34
CA ASP A 18 10.51 18.76 -9.28
C ASP A 18 11.69 18.96 -10.28
N LEU A 19 12.11 17.86 -10.92
CA LEU A 19 13.21 17.80 -11.90
C LEU A 19 14.61 18.11 -11.34
N ARG A 20 14.76 18.14 -10.00
CA ARG A 20 16.05 18.28 -9.32
C ARG A 20 16.43 16.97 -8.67
N THR A 21 17.68 16.56 -8.84
CA THR A 21 18.24 15.40 -8.14
C THR A 21 18.28 15.68 -6.63
N SER A 22 17.66 14.81 -5.84
CA SER A 22 17.59 14.93 -4.38
C SER A 22 18.85 14.41 -3.67
N HIS A 23 19.75 13.73 -4.42
CA HIS A 23 20.98 13.12 -3.92
C HIS A 23 22.17 13.32 -4.87
N PRO A 24 23.43 13.39 -4.38
CA PRO A 24 24.62 13.42 -5.23
C PRO A 24 24.90 12.06 -5.91
N GLY A 25 24.50 11.93 -7.17
CA GLY A 25 24.83 10.79 -8.03
C GLY A 25 23.78 9.67 -8.05
N PRO A 26 23.94 8.68 -8.94
CA PRO A 26 22.99 7.57 -9.06
C PRO A 26 23.08 6.65 -7.84
N VAL A 27 21.94 6.33 -7.24
CA VAL A 27 21.80 5.39 -6.13
C VAL A 27 20.75 4.35 -6.50
N GLU A 28 20.99 3.10 -6.14
CA GLU A 28 19.99 2.03 -6.32
C GLU A 28 18.79 2.28 -5.39
N VAL A 29 17.58 2.23 -5.93
CA VAL A 29 16.35 2.53 -5.19
C VAL A 29 15.45 1.30 -5.18
N TRP A 30 14.93 1.01 -3.99
CA TRP A 30 13.80 0.10 -3.80
C TRP A 30 12.54 0.95 -3.58
N ASN A 31 11.64 0.97 -4.57
CA ASN A 31 10.44 1.83 -4.58
C ASN A 31 9.13 1.01 -4.69
N PRO A 32 8.77 0.21 -3.67
CA PRO A 32 7.47 -0.44 -3.64
C PRO A 32 6.35 0.60 -3.45
N ALA A 33 5.35 0.59 -4.32
CA ALA A 33 4.25 1.55 -4.29
C ALA A 33 3.24 1.30 -3.16
N PHE A 34 3.19 0.06 -2.67
CA PHE A 34 2.22 -0.40 -1.69
C PHE A 34 2.88 -1.29 -0.64
N ASP A 35 2.23 -1.37 0.53
CA ASP A 35 2.46 -2.40 1.54
C ASP A 35 1.14 -3.12 1.87
N VAL A 36 1.22 -4.12 2.73
CA VAL A 36 0.03 -4.83 3.21
C VAL A 36 -0.10 -4.66 4.71
N THR A 37 -1.23 -4.07 5.14
CA THR A 37 -1.63 -4.05 6.54
C THR A 37 -2.35 -5.36 6.92
N PRO A 38 -1.86 -6.14 7.89
CA PRO A 38 -2.58 -7.31 8.43
C PRO A 38 -3.96 -6.94 8.96
N ALA A 39 -4.95 -7.81 8.74
CA ALA A 39 -6.34 -7.56 9.08
C ALA A 39 -6.58 -7.32 10.58
N GLU A 40 -5.78 -7.94 11.44
CA GLU A 40 -5.81 -7.76 12.90
C GLU A 40 -5.43 -6.35 13.37
N LEU A 41 -4.77 -5.56 12.52
CA LEU A 41 -4.42 -4.16 12.80
C LEU A 41 -5.50 -3.17 12.35
N VAL A 42 -6.58 -3.64 11.71
CA VAL A 42 -7.65 -2.79 11.15
C VAL A 42 -8.90 -2.86 12.02
N THR A 43 -9.33 -1.72 12.57
CA THR A 43 -10.56 -1.64 13.40
C THR A 43 -11.85 -1.86 12.61
N GLY A 44 -11.87 -1.44 11.35
CA GLY A 44 -13.04 -1.61 10.48
C GLY A 44 -12.79 -1.17 9.04
N ILE A 45 -13.63 -1.65 8.13
CA ILE A 45 -13.60 -1.30 6.70
C ILE A 45 -14.91 -0.57 6.38
N ILE A 46 -14.82 0.67 5.91
CA ILE A 46 -15.98 1.48 5.55
C ILE A 46 -16.30 1.24 4.07
N THR A 47 -17.56 0.90 3.78
CA THR A 47 -18.08 0.74 2.41
C THR A 47 -19.39 1.50 2.22
N GLU A 48 -19.92 1.52 1.01
CA GLU A 48 -21.23 2.10 0.70
C GLU A 48 -22.41 1.38 1.38
N ARG A 49 -22.17 0.18 1.91
CA ARG A 49 -23.16 -0.66 2.62
C ARG A 49 -23.06 -0.56 4.15
N GLY A 50 -22.14 0.27 4.66
CA GLY A 50 -21.92 0.47 6.09
C GLY A 50 -20.50 0.12 6.54
N VAL A 51 -20.32 -0.12 7.84
CA VAL A 51 -19.01 -0.39 8.44
C VAL A 51 -18.88 -1.88 8.75
N LEU A 52 -17.94 -2.55 8.11
CA LEU A 52 -17.51 -3.90 8.46
C LEU A 52 -16.59 -3.86 9.67
N ARG A 53 -16.80 -4.79 10.61
CA ARG A 53 -15.92 -5.01 11.78
C ARG A 53 -15.40 -6.46 11.76
N PRO A 54 -14.27 -6.74 12.42
CA PRO A 54 -13.80 -8.12 12.60
C PRO A 54 -14.91 -9.04 13.15
N ASP A 55 -15.05 -10.29 12.72
CA ASP A 55 -14.22 -11.05 11.76
C ASP A 55 -14.49 -10.66 10.29
N PHE A 56 -13.44 -10.21 9.60
CA PHE A 56 -13.54 -9.71 8.23
C PHE A 56 -13.84 -10.78 7.19
N HIS A 57 -13.45 -12.05 7.39
CA HIS A 57 -13.82 -13.10 6.44
C HIS A 57 -15.34 -13.28 6.42
N PHE A 58 -15.96 -13.26 7.61
CA PHE A 58 -17.40 -13.38 7.74
C PHE A 58 -18.14 -12.11 7.32
N SER A 59 -17.66 -10.94 7.76
CA SER A 59 -18.35 -9.68 7.49
C SER A 59 -18.31 -9.31 6.00
N ILE A 60 -17.23 -9.62 5.29
CA ILE A 60 -17.12 -9.43 3.84
C ILE A 60 -18.04 -10.42 3.10
N ALA A 61 -18.07 -11.70 3.50
CA ALA A 61 -18.91 -12.71 2.85
C ALA A 61 -20.43 -12.47 2.98
N ARG A 62 -20.85 -11.64 3.94
CA ARG A 62 -22.26 -11.27 4.19
C ARG A 62 -22.69 -9.91 3.65
N MET A 63 -21.77 -9.17 3.04
CA MET A 63 -22.04 -7.88 2.39
C MET A 63 -22.87 -8.05 1.11
#